data_AF-A0AA41HE82-F1
#
_entry.id   AF-A0AA41HE82-F1
#
_cell.length_a   1.000
_cell.length_b   1.000
_cell.length_c   1.000
_cell.angle_alpha   90.00
_cell.angle_beta   90.00
_cell.angle_gamma   90.00
#
_symmetry.space_group_name_H-M   'P 1'
#
loop_
_entity.id
_entity.type
_entity.pdbx_description
1 polymer ?
#
loop_
_entity_poly.entity_id
_entity_poly.type
_entity_poly.pdbx_seq_one_letter_code
_entity_poly.pdbx_strand_id
1 'polypeptide(L)'
;RGYLNRPELTAERFLPDPFSAQAEARLYKSGDLGRWLADGNIAYVGRNDFQVKIRGFRIELGEIEARLAACEGVRDAIVIAREDQPGDKRLVAYVIAQAGAEEGALSAT
;
A
#
# COMPACT_ATOMS: atom_id res chain seq x y z
N ARG A 1 -2.38 22.63 -15.26
CA ARG A 1 -1.13 21.93 -14.82
C ARG A 1 -1.42 20.46 -14.55
N GLY A 2 -0.54 19.56 -14.96
CA GLY A 2 -0.69 18.09 -14.92
C GLY A 2 0.63 17.40 -15.25
N TYR A 3 0.59 16.13 -15.68
CA TYR A 3 1.80 15.41 -16.09
C TYR A 3 2.34 15.92 -17.43
N LEU A 4 3.66 16.12 -17.51
CA LEU A 4 4.32 16.62 -18.71
C LEU A 4 4.15 15.63 -19.87
N ASN A 5 3.65 16.10 -21.01
CA ASN A 5 3.44 15.32 -22.24
C ASN A 5 2.60 14.05 -22.05
N ARG A 6 1.73 14.01 -21.04
CA ARG A 6 0.83 12.88 -20.76
C ARG A 6 -0.59 13.37 -20.47
N PRO A 7 -1.33 13.80 -21.50
CA PRO A 7 -2.67 14.34 -21.35
C PRO A 7 -3.69 13.29 -20.88
N GLU A 8 -3.60 12.04 -21.33
CA GLU A 8 -4.56 10.99 -20.91
C GLU A 8 -4.41 10.70 -19.41
N LEU A 9 -3.17 10.51 -18.94
CA LEU A 9 -2.89 10.27 -17.52
C LEU A 9 -3.28 11.48 -16.65
N THR A 10 -3.13 12.70 -17.19
CA THR A 10 -3.58 13.91 -16.52
C THR A 10 -5.09 13.92 -16.36
N ALA A 11 -5.85 13.60 -17.41
CA ALA A 11 -7.31 13.52 -17.34
C ALA A 11 -7.79 12.41 -16.39
N GLU A 12 -7.07 11.29 -16.31
CA GLU A 12 -7.39 10.19 -15.40
C GLU A 12 -7.20 10.57 -13.92
N ARG A 13 -6.20 11.38 -13.59
CA ARG A 13 -5.81 11.69 -12.20
C ARG A 13 -6.26 13.06 -11.70
N PHE A 14 -6.47 14.03 -12.58
CA PHE A 14 -6.93 15.38 -12.23
C PHE A 14 -8.37 15.56 -12.75
N LEU A 15 -9.32 15.17 -11.92
CA LEU A 15 -10.74 15.15 -12.24
C LEU A 15 -11.37 16.53 -12.00
N PRO A 16 -12.54 16.83 -12.60
CA PRO A 16 -13.35 17.98 -12.16
C PRO A 16 -13.67 17.85 -10.67
N ASP A 17 -13.56 18.95 -9.92
CA ASP A 17 -13.86 18.97 -8.48
C ASP A 17 -15.36 19.26 -8.24
N PRO A 18 -16.19 18.26 -7.85
CA PRO A 18 -17.61 18.48 -7.60
C PRO A 18 -17.89 19.23 -6.29
N PHE A 19 -16.88 19.44 -5.44
CA PHE A 19 -17.01 20.09 -4.13
C PHE A 19 -16.67 21.58 -4.17
N SER A 20 -16.16 22.08 -5.30
CA SER A 20 -15.82 23.48 -5.50
C SER A 20 -16.86 24.20 -6.34
N ALA A 21 -17.13 25.46 -5.99
CA ALA A 21 -17.99 26.35 -6.78
C ALA A 21 -17.27 26.95 -8.01
N GLN A 22 -15.95 26.76 -8.12
CA GLN A 22 -15.17 27.27 -9.25
C GLN A 22 -15.21 26.28 -10.41
N ALA A 23 -15.64 26.73 -11.59
CA ALA A 23 -15.84 25.88 -12.77
C ALA A 23 -14.57 25.10 -13.22
N GLU A 24 -13.39 25.68 -13.00
CA GLU A 24 -12.09 25.09 -13.41
C GLU A 24 -11.35 24.38 -12.25
N ALA A 25 -12.02 24.19 -11.11
CA ALA A 25 -11.44 23.46 -9.98
C ALA A 25 -11.25 21.98 -10.32
N ARG A 26 -10.16 21.41 -9.80
CA ARG A 26 -9.78 20.03 -10.06
C ARG A 26 -9.43 19.29 -8.78
N LEU A 27 -9.89 18.05 -8.70
CA LEU A 27 -9.62 17.10 -7.61
C LEU A 27 -8.56 16.09 -8.07
N TYR A 28 -7.51 15.91 -7.27
CA TYR A 28 -6.44 14.96 -7.57
C TYR A 28 -6.69 13.59 -6.92
N LYS A 29 -6.66 12.53 -7.74
CA LYS A 29 -6.80 11.15 -7.30
C LYS A 29 -5.43 10.58 -6.87
N SER A 30 -5.11 10.67 -5.58
CA SER A 30 -3.81 10.25 -5.03
C SER A 30 -3.52 8.74 -5.15
N GLY A 31 -4.58 7.92 -5.08
CA GLY A 31 -4.47 6.46 -4.98
C GLY A 31 -4.31 5.96 -3.55
N ASP A 32 -4.36 6.84 -2.56
CA ASP A 32 -4.26 6.46 -1.16
C ASP A 32 -5.66 6.14 -0.59
N LEU A 33 -5.74 5.13 0.28
CA LEU A 33 -6.93 4.79 1.03
C LEU A 33 -6.86 5.46 2.41
N GLY A 34 -7.94 6.14 2.78
CA GLY A 34 -8.07 6.77 4.08
C GLY A 34 -9.50 6.66 4.60
N ARG A 35 -9.69 6.90 5.90
CA ARG A 35 -11.00 6.99 6.53
C ARG A 35 -11.06 8.18 7.47
N TRP A 36 -12.23 8.81 7.54
CA TRP A 36 -12.52 9.84 8.54
C TRP A 36 -12.64 9.21 9.93
N LEU A 37 -12.07 9.88 10.92
CA LEU A 37 -12.23 9.59 12.33
C LEU A 37 -13.30 10.51 12.95
N ALA A 38 -13.85 10.13 14.10
CA ALA A 38 -14.93 10.86 14.76
C ALA A 38 -14.51 12.27 15.23
N ASP A 39 -13.21 12.49 15.43
CA ASP A 39 -12.62 13.78 15.79
C ASP A 39 -12.34 14.69 14.58
N GLY A 40 -12.66 14.23 13.37
CA GLY A 40 -12.42 14.96 12.12
C GLY A 40 -11.02 14.76 11.52
N ASN A 41 -10.16 13.94 12.13
CA ASN A 41 -8.89 13.57 11.52
C ASN A 41 -9.07 12.52 10.41
N ILE A 42 -8.10 12.41 9.50
CA ILE A 42 -8.05 11.35 8.48
C ILE A 42 -7.00 10.32 8.90
N ALA A 43 -7.43 9.07 9.07
CA ALA A 43 -6.52 7.94 9.23
C ALA A 43 -6.07 7.44 7.85
N TYR A 44 -4.74 7.39 7.63
CA TYR A 44 -4.14 6.73 6.47
C TYR A 44 -4.21 5.21 6.65
N VAL A 45 -4.66 4.49 5.61
CA VAL A 45 -4.83 3.03 5.62
C VAL A 45 -3.78 2.34 4.74
N GLY A 46 -3.39 2.96 3.63
CA GLY A 46 -2.44 2.38 2.68
C GLY A 46 -2.67 2.92 1.27
N ARG A 47 -2.09 2.26 0.26
CA ARG A 47 -2.36 2.58 -1.15
C ARG A 47 -3.27 1.55 -1.79
N ASN A 48 -4.13 2.01 -2.69
CA ASN A 48 -5.06 1.14 -3.43
C ASN A 48 -4.39 0.28 -4.51
N ASP A 49 -3.14 0.60 -4.88
CA ASP A 49 -2.39 -0.06 -5.95
C ASP A 49 -1.34 -1.06 -5.45
N PHE A 50 -1.11 -1.15 -4.13
CA PHE A 50 -0.26 -2.18 -3.52
C PHE A 50 -0.97 -3.52 -3.30
N GLN A 51 -2.25 -3.58 -3.62
CA GLN A 51 -3.01 -4.80 -3.53
C GLN A 51 -2.63 -5.77 -4.65
N VAL A 52 -2.33 -7.01 -4.28
CA VAL A 52 -1.89 -8.03 -5.22
C VAL A 52 -2.91 -9.14 -5.36
N LYS A 53 -2.93 -9.79 -6.53
CA LYS A 53 -3.66 -11.04 -6.74
C LYS A 53 -2.70 -12.21 -6.82
N ILE A 54 -2.85 -13.17 -5.91
CA ILE A 54 -2.08 -14.41 -5.87
C ILE A 54 -3.05 -15.57 -5.78
N ARG A 55 -2.96 -16.51 -6.73
CA ARG A 55 -3.79 -17.74 -6.77
C ARG A 55 -5.30 -17.46 -6.62
N GLY A 56 -5.79 -16.36 -7.21
CA GLY A 56 -7.19 -15.94 -7.15
C GLY A 56 -7.60 -15.12 -5.92
N PHE A 57 -6.72 -14.99 -4.92
CA PHE A 57 -6.97 -14.20 -3.71
C PHE A 57 -6.48 -12.77 -3.87
N ARG A 58 -7.30 -11.82 -3.41
CA ARG A 58 -6.97 -10.40 -3.36
C ARG A 58 -6.34 -10.13 -1.98
N ILE A 59 -5.08 -9.73 -1.95
CA ILE A 59 -4.26 -9.66 -0.72
C ILE A 59 -3.75 -8.23 -0.52
N GLU A 60 -3.94 -7.70 0.69
CA GLU A 60 -3.37 -6.43 1.14
C GLU A 60 -2.02 -6.68 1.80
N LEU A 61 -0.92 -6.27 1.15
CA LEU A 61 0.43 -6.53 1.67
C LEU A 61 0.68 -5.86 3.03
N GLY A 62 0.16 -4.65 3.21
CA GLY A 62 0.29 -3.89 4.46
C GLY A 62 -0.33 -4.56 5.68
N GLU A 63 -1.38 -5.38 5.51
CA GLU A 63 -1.94 -6.16 6.62
C GLU A 63 -0.95 -7.22 7.10
N ILE A 64 -0.27 -7.90 6.17
CA ILE A 64 0.74 -8.92 6.48
C ILE A 64 1.95 -8.25 7.15
N GLU A 65 2.40 -7.11 6.63
CA GLU A 65 3.48 -6.30 7.24
C GLU A 65 3.14 -5.92 8.67
N ALA A 66 1.93 -5.42 8.93
CA ALA A 66 1.48 -5.07 10.27
C ALA A 66 1.43 -6.29 11.22
N ARG A 67 1.04 -7.46 10.72
CA ARG A 67 1.05 -8.71 11.50
C ARG A 67 2.47 -9.18 11.80
N LEU A 68 3.39 -9.11 10.84
CA LEU A 68 4.79 -9.46 11.03
C LEU A 68 5.47 -8.52 12.03
N ALA A 69 5.21 -7.22 11.94
CA ALA A 69 5.74 -6.23 12.87
C ALA A 69 5.22 -6.41 14.32
N ALA A 70 4.10 -7.13 14.50
CA ALA A 70 3.57 -7.48 15.82
C ALA A 70 4.19 -8.76 16.41
N CYS A 71 5.00 -9.51 15.64
CA CYS A 71 5.69 -10.69 16.15
C CYS A 71 6.88 -10.28 17.04
N GLU A 72 7.11 -11.05 18.11
CA GLU A 72 8.27 -10.86 18.99
C GLU A 72 9.58 -11.01 18.17
N GLY A 73 10.55 -10.13 18.44
CA GLY A 73 11.82 -10.13 17.73
C GLY A 73 11.81 -9.47 16.34
N VAL A 74 10.65 -9.07 15.80
CA VAL A 74 10.57 -8.27 14.57
C VAL A 74 10.53 -6.78 14.92
N ARG A 75 11.39 -6.00 14.27
CA ARG A 75 11.42 -4.54 14.36
C ARG A 75 10.64 -3.90 13.21
N ASP A 76 10.92 -4.34 11.99
CA ASP A 76 10.29 -3.85 10.76
C ASP A 76 10.02 -5.03 9.82
N ALA A 77 8.99 -4.91 8.98
CA ALA A 77 8.69 -5.89 7.95
C ALA A 77 8.20 -5.20 6.67
N ILE A 78 8.62 -5.71 5.52
CA ILE A 78 8.09 -5.36 4.20
C ILE A 78 7.74 -6.65 3.46
N VAL A 79 6.59 -6.68 2.77
CA VAL A 79 6.13 -7.84 2.01
C VAL A 79 5.99 -7.45 0.55
N ILE A 80 6.53 -8.27 -0.33
CA ILE A 80 6.40 -8.11 -1.78
C ILE A 80 5.75 -9.34 -2.40
N ALA A 81 4.99 -9.13 -3.49
CA ALA A 81 4.65 -10.20 -4.40
C ALA A 81 5.80 -10.39 -5.39
N ARG A 82 6.43 -11.56 -5.36
CA ARG A 82 7.52 -11.94 -6.23
C ARG A 82 7.07 -13.03 -7.19
N GLU A 83 7.47 -12.90 -8.45
CA GLU A 83 7.20 -13.88 -9.51
C GLU A 83 8.54 -14.28 -10.12
N ASP A 84 9.14 -15.34 -9.57
CA ASP A 84 10.45 -15.82 -10.05
C ASP A 84 10.32 -16.66 -11.31
N GLN A 85 9.17 -17.30 -11.51
CA GLN A 85 8.79 -18.02 -12.72
C GLN A 85 7.40 -17.53 -13.16
N PRO A 86 7.15 -17.36 -14.48
CA PRO A 86 5.84 -16.93 -14.97
C PRO A 86 4.70 -17.82 -14.43
N GLY A 87 3.72 -17.21 -13.79
CA GLY A 87 2.57 -17.88 -13.19
C GLY A 87 2.75 -18.29 -11.72
N ASP A 88 3.97 -18.32 -11.18
CA ASP A 88 4.23 -18.67 -9.78
C ASP A 88 4.49 -17.43 -8.92
N LYS A 89 3.43 -16.65 -8.72
CA LYS A 89 3.45 -15.53 -7.76
C LYS A 89 3.42 -16.06 -6.34
N ARG A 90 4.36 -15.58 -5.52
CA ARG A 90 4.45 -15.85 -4.09
C ARG A 90 4.70 -14.58 -3.30
N LEU A 91 4.31 -14.59 -2.03
CA LEU A 91 4.67 -13.54 -1.11
C LEU A 91 6.05 -13.81 -0.53
N VAL A 92 6.87 -12.77 -0.45
CA VAL A 92 8.17 -12.79 0.21
C VAL A 92 8.20 -11.66 1.22
N ALA A 93 8.50 -11.98 2.47
CA ALA A 93 8.69 -11.02 3.53
C ALA A 93 10.18 -10.79 3.77
N TYR A 94 10.57 -9.53 3.90
CA TYR A 94 11.88 -9.12 4.42
C TYR A 94 11.63 -8.49 5.78
N VAL A 95 12.35 -8.98 6.79
CA VAL A 95 12.20 -8.55 8.19
C VAL A 95 13.50 -8.01 8.72
N ILE A 96 13.41 -7.02 9.61
CA ILE A 96 14.54 -6.56 10.40
C ILE A 96 14.32 -7.03 11.83
N ALA A 97 15.33 -7.70 12.39
CA ALA A 97 15.30 -8.18 13.76
C ALA A 97 15.36 -7.02 14.77
N GLN A 98 14.76 -7.18 15.95
CA GLN A 98 15.07 -6.34 17.10
C GLN A 98 16.53 -6.55 17.53
N ALA A 99 17.16 -5.51 18.07
CA ALA A 99 18.54 -5.59 18.51
C ALA A 99 18.68 -6.64 19.63
N GLY A 100 19.54 -7.64 19.41
CA GLY A 100 19.75 -8.75 20.35
C GLY A 100 18.83 -9.96 20.16
N ALA A 101 17.95 -9.96 19.15
CA ALA A 101 17.18 -11.16 18.79
C ALA A 101 18.08 -12.19 18.06
N GLU A 102 17.99 -13.46 18.45
CA GLU A 102 18.71 -14.54 17.77
C GLU A 102 18.00 -14.94 16.46
N GLU A 103 18.77 -15.33 15.43
CA GLU A 103 18.28 -15.66 14.08
C GLU A 103 17.16 -16.72 14.06
N GLY A 104 17.13 -17.62 15.05
CA GLY A 104 16.09 -18.66 15.19
C GLY A 104 14.69 -18.12 15.53
N ALA A 105 14.58 -16.90 16.08
CA ALA A 105 13.30 -16.29 16.44
C ALA A 105 12.50 -15.77 15.21
N LEU A 106 13.14 -15.67 14.04
CA LEU A 106 12.53 -15.13 12.81
C LEU A 106 12.04 -16.23 11.85
N SER A 107 12.12 -17.51 12.25
CA SER A 107 11.64 -18.63 11.44
C SER A 107 10.10 -18.72 11.51
N ALA A 108 9.43 -18.49 10.37
CA ALA A 108 8.02 -18.81 10.23
C ALA A 108 7.84 -20.34 10.28
N THR A 109 7.25 -20.83 11.38
CA THR A 109 6.84 -22.25 11.49
C THR A 109 5.45 -22.44 10.91
#